data_AF-A0A9Q0YAS8-F1
#
_entry.id   AF-A0A9Q0YAS8-F1
#
_cell.length_a   1.000
_cell.length_b   1.000
_cell.length_c   1.000
_cell.angle_alpha   90.00
_cell.angle_beta   90.00
_cell.angle_gamma   90.00
#
_symmetry.space_group_name_H-M   'P 1'
#
loop_
_entity.id
_entity.type
_entity.pdbx_description
1 polymer ?
#
loop_
_entity_poly.entity_id
_entity_poly.type
_entity_poly.pdbx_seq_one_letter_code
_entity_poly.pdbx_strand_id
1 'polypeptide(L)'
;MAIKDVVANGLTTFDDNPVNYRTWKTTFKAVTKDLGLSEREEADLLMKWLGTNSSKVVMRLRAVHSHDHKAGLKVLWERLDNEYGAPELIESILLNKLENFAKIGQKDNQKLRELADLLSEIQVAKGDERLPGLAFFDTAKGVNIQ
;
A
#
# COMPACT_ATOMS: atom_id res chain seq x y z
N MET A 1 -5.49 -4.59 -29.06
CA MET A 1 -4.81 -5.19 -27.89
C MET A 1 -5.86 -6.00 -27.14
N ALA A 2 -5.58 -7.26 -26.77
CA ALA A 2 -6.58 -8.08 -26.09
C ALA A 2 -6.70 -7.68 -24.62
N ILE A 3 -7.90 -7.78 -24.02
CA ILE A 3 -8.15 -7.51 -22.58
C ILE A 3 -7.16 -8.28 -21.69
N LYS A 4 -6.82 -9.52 -22.08
CA LYS A 4 -5.82 -10.34 -21.38
C LYS A 4 -4.41 -9.73 -21.39
N ASP A 5 -4.00 -9.06 -22.46
CA ASP A 5 -2.67 -8.44 -22.57
C ASP A 5 -2.57 -7.15 -21.76
N VAL A 6 -3.66 -6.38 -21.68
CA VAL A 6 -3.73 -5.17 -20.85
C VAL A 6 -3.62 -5.52 -19.37
N VAL A 7 -4.34 -6.56 -18.95
CA VAL A 7 -4.28 -7.07 -17.58
C VAL A 7 -2.92 -7.69 -17.25
N ALA A 8 -2.32 -8.45 -18.17
CA ALA A 8 -1.03 -9.11 -17.94
C ALA A 8 0.15 -8.14 -17.87
N ASN A 9 0.10 -7.02 -18.61
CA ASN A 9 1.19 -6.03 -18.66
C ASN A 9 0.96 -4.82 -17.73
N GLY A 10 -0.29 -4.53 -17.36
CA GLY A 10 -0.65 -3.34 -16.59
C GLY A 10 -0.84 -3.57 -15.08
N LEU A 11 -1.08 -4.81 -14.65
CA LEU A 11 -1.28 -5.13 -13.24
C LEU A 11 -0.05 -5.80 -12.63
N THR A 12 0.21 -5.46 -11.38
CA THR A 12 1.19 -6.11 -10.52
C THR A 12 0.50 -6.69 -9.30
N THR A 13 1.07 -7.76 -8.73
CA THR A 13 0.54 -8.34 -7.49
C THR A 13 0.85 -7.42 -6.33
N PHE A 14 -0.14 -7.18 -5.47
CA PHE A 14 0.06 -6.45 -4.24
C PHE A 14 1.02 -7.23 -3.33
N ASP A 15 1.99 -6.54 -2.76
CA ASP A 15 3.04 -7.12 -1.92
C ASP A 15 2.66 -7.20 -0.44
N ASP A 16 1.40 -6.92 -0.08
CA ASP A 16 0.92 -6.79 1.30
C ASP A 16 1.65 -5.69 2.11
N ASN A 17 2.34 -4.75 1.45
CA ASN A 17 3.00 -3.62 2.11
C ASN A 17 2.08 -2.38 2.13
N PRO A 18 1.64 -1.91 3.31
CA PRO A 18 0.80 -0.71 3.43
C PRO A 18 1.37 0.54 2.73
N VAL A 19 2.69 0.71 2.69
CA VAL A 19 3.34 1.84 2.01
C VAL A 19 3.03 1.85 0.51
N ASN A 20 2.95 0.66 -0.11
CA ASN A 20 2.72 0.50 -1.55
C ASN A 20 1.24 0.39 -1.91
N TYR A 21 0.36 0.22 -0.92
CA TYR A 21 -1.05 -0.09 -1.13
C TYR A 21 -1.78 0.96 -1.97
N ARG A 22 -1.58 2.25 -1.68
CA ARG A 22 -2.28 3.34 -2.39
C ARG A 22 -1.89 3.40 -3.87
N THR A 23 -0.60 3.27 -4.15
CA THR A 23 -0.06 3.23 -5.51
C THR A 23 -0.61 2.01 -6.25
N TRP A 24 -0.51 0.83 -5.64
CA TRP A 24 -1.04 -0.39 -6.21
C TRP A 24 -2.55 -0.31 -6.50
N LYS A 25 -3.36 0.16 -5.54
CA LYS A 25 -4.82 0.34 -5.70
C LYS A 25 -5.16 1.30 -6.84
N THR A 26 -4.40 2.38 -6.97
CA THR A 26 -4.61 3.37 -8.04
C THR A 26 -4.33 2.76 -9.40
N THR A 27 -3.21 2.06 -9.55
CA THR A 27 -2.88 1.32 -10.78
C THR A 27 -3.91 0.25 -11.09
N PHE A 28 -4.33 -0.53 -10.09
CA PHE A 28 -5.36 -1.55 -10.25
C PHE A 28 -6.65 -0.95 -10.81
N LYS A 29 -7.18 0.08 -10.15
CA LYS A 29 -8.42 0.74 -10.58
C LYS A 29 -8.29 1.42 -11.94
N ALA A 30 -7.14 2.03 -12.24
CA ALA A 30 -6.91 2.66 -13.54
C ALA A 30 -6.95 1.64 -14.68
N VAL A 31 -6.29 0.50 -14.51
CA VAL A 31 -6.24 -0.56 -15.53
C VAL A 31 -7.59 -1.26 -15.68
N THR A 32 -8.35 -1.43 -14.60
CA THR A 32 -9.64 -2.15 -14.65
C THR A 32 -10.82 -1.29 -15.07
N LYS A 33 -10.73 0.04 -14.92
CA LYS A 33 -11.82 0.98 -15.28
C LYS A 33 -12.30 0.81 -16.71
N ASP A 34 -11.39 0.61 -17.65
CA ASP A 34 -11.70 0.55 -19.08
C ASP A 34 -12.08 -0.86 -19.56
N LEU A 35 -12.08 -1.86 -18.66
CA LEU A 35 -12.38 -3.26 -19.01
C LEU A 35 -13.87 -3.60 -18.96
N GLY A 36 -14.72 -2.71 -18.43
CA GLY A 36 -16.18 -2.92 -18.34
C GLY A 36 -16.58 -4.14 -17.52
N LEU A 37 -15.81 -4.46 -16.47
CA LEU A 37 -16.03 -5.63 -15.62
C LEU A 37 -17.32 -5.49 -14.80
N SER A 38 -18.02 -6.60 -14.59
CA SER A 38 -19.03 -6.71 -13.55
C SER A 38 -18.39 -6.71 -12.15
N GLU A 39 -19.17 -6.42 -11.11
CA GLU A 39 -18.67 -6.39 -9.72
C GLU A 39 -18.10 -7.76 -9.28
N ARG A 40 -18.66 -8.85 -9.83
CA ARG A 40 -18.15 -10.20 -9.61
C ARG A 40 -16.80 -10.42 -10.27
N GLU A 41 -16.64 -10.00 -11.52
CA GLU A 41 -15.38 -10.12 -12.26
C GLU A 41 -14.30 -9.23 -11.65
N GLU A 42 -14.64 -8.02 -11.20
CA GLU A 42 -13.71 -7.16 -10.47
C GLU A 42 -13.26 -7.82 -9.15
N ALA A 43 -14.18 -8.43 -8.40
CA ALA A 43 -13.82 -9.15 -7.18
C ALA A 43 -12.92 -10.38 -7.43
N ASP A 44 -13.20 -11.14 -8.50
CA ASP A 44 -12.36 -12.29 -8.90
C ASP A 44 -10.97 -11.83 -9.36
N LEU A 45 -10.91 -10.73 -10.12
CA LEU A 45 -9.65 -10.13 -10.55
C LEU A 45 -8.88 -9.54 -9.37
N LEU A 46 -9.55 -8.89 -8.43
CA LEU A 46 -8.96 -8.34 -7.22
C LEU A 46 -8.22 -9.44 -6.46
N MET A 47 -8.89 -10.56 -6.14
CA MET A 47 -8.23 -11.68 -5.43
C MET A 47 -7.02 -12.25 -6.16
N LYS A 48 -7.02 -12.25 -7.50
CA LYS A 48 -5.89 -12.75 -8.29
C LYS A 48 -4.63 -11.90 -8.10
N TRP A 49 -4.80 -10.60 -7.89
CA TRP A 49 -3.71 -9.63 -7.79
C TRP A 49 -3.44 -9.16 -6.37
N LEU A 50 -4.08 -9.76 -5.37
CA LEU A 50 -3.76 -9.54 -3.97
C LEU A 50 -2.56 -10.40 -3.52
N GLY A 51 -1.88 -9.93 -2.48
CA GLY A 51 -0.82 -10.66 -1.81
C GLY A 51 -1.36 -11.84 -0.99
N THR A 52 -0.46 -12.55 -0.32
CA THR A 52 -0.80 -13.75 0.45
C THR A 52 -1.71 -13.44 1.64
N ASN A 53 -1.46 -12.34 2.35
CA ASN A 53 -2.20 -11.96 3.55
C ASN A 53 -3.52 -11.27 3.18
N SER A 54 -3.49 -10.30 2.27
CA SER A 54 -4.69 -9.61 1.79
C SER A 54 -5.68 -10.56 1.13
N SER A 55 -5.22 -11.55 0.36
CA SER A 55 -6.08 -12.59 -0.22
C SER A 55 -6.83 -13.39 0.85
N LYS A 56 -6.17 -13.78 1.94
CA LYS A 56 -6.82 -14.54 3.03
C LYS A 56 -7.95 -13.74 3.68
N VAL A 57 -7.74 -12.45 3.91
CA VAL A 57 -8.74 -11.55 4.50
C VAL A 57 -9.94 -11.40 3.56
N VAL A 58 -9.67 -11.16 2.27
CA VAL A 58 -10.70 -10.98 1.25
C VAL A 58 -11.50 -12.26 0.99
N MET A 59 -10.86 -13.43 0.94
CA MET A 59 -11.55 -14.72 0.77
C MET A 59 -12.56 -14.98 1.89
N ARG A 60 -12.20 -14.69 3.15
CA ARG A 60 -13.11 -14.85 4.29
C ARG A 60 -14.33 -13.95 4.17
N LEU A 61 -14.16 -12.70 3.74
CA LEU A 61 -15.26 -11.75 3.60
C LEU A 61 -16.16 -12.04 2.40
N ARG A 62 -15.58 -12.54 1.29
CA ARG A 62 -16.34 -12.94 0.11
C ARG A 62 -17.31 -14.07 0.41
N ALA A 63 -16.93 -15.04 1.26
CA ALA A 63 -17.80 -16.14 1.66
C ALA A 63 -19.10 -15.66 2.33
N VAL A 64 -19.07 -14.52 3.02
CA VAL A 64 -20.21 -13.93 3.73
C VAL A 64 -21.14 -13.16 2.78
N HIS A 65 -20.62 -12.57 1.71
CA HIS A 65 -21.37 -11.69 0.79
C HIS A 65 -21.69 -12.35 -0.56
N SER A 66 -21.97 -13.65 -0.56
CA SER A 66 -22.17 -14.46 -1.78
C SER A 66 -23.38 -14.09 -2.63
N HIS A 67 -24.34 -13.33 -2.09
CA HIS A 67 -25.61 -13.01 -2.75
C HIS A 67 -25.70 -11.57 -3.28
N ASP A 68 -24.93 -10.62 -2.72
CA ASP A 68 -24.85 -9.23 -3.17
C ASP A 68 -23.41 -8.88 -3.57
N HIS A 69 -23.14 -8.96 -4.87
CA HIS A 69 -21.82 -8.75 -5.44
C HIS A 69 -21.34 -7.30 -5.31
N LYS A 70 -22.26 -6.33 -5.37
CA LYS A 70 -21.92 -4.91 -5.30
C LYS A 70 -21.60 -4.49 -3.87
N ALA A 71 -22.44 -4.89 -2.92
CA ALA A 71 -22.14 -4.67 -1.50
C ALA A 71 -20.88 -5.45 -1.08
N GLY A 72 -20.73 -6.68 -1.57
CA GLY A 72 -19.55 -7.50 -1.32
C GLY A 72 -18.26 -6.82 -1.76
N LEU A 73 -18.17 -6.40 -3.03
CA LEU A 73 -16.99 -5.70 -3.56
C LEU A 73 -16.67 -4.42 -2.78
N LYS A 74 -17.70 -3.65 -2.38
CA LYS A 74 -17.52 -2.47 -1.54
C LYS A 74 -16.87 -2.81 -0.19
N VAL A 75 -17.38 -3.84 0.48
CA VAL A 75 -16.85 -4.31 1.78
C VAL A 75 -15.41 -4.82 1.64
N LEU A 76 -15.07 -5.48 0.53
CA LEU A 76 -13.69 -5.91 0.27
C LEU A 76 -12.73 -4.71 0.19
N TRP A 77 -13.10 -3.68 -0.57
CA TRP A 77 -12.31 -2.46 -0.69
C TRP A 77 -12.21 -1.70 0.63
N GLU A 78 -13.31 -1.54 1.36
CA GLU A 78 -13.31 -0.92 2.70
C GLU A 78 -12.40 -1.66 3.67
N ARG A 79 -12.39 -3.00 3.63
CA ARG A 79 -11.50 -3.79 4.48
C ARG A 79 -10.03 -3.57 4.11
N LEU A 80 -9.68 -3.61 2.83
CA LEU A 80 -8.30 -3.38 2.39
C LEU A 80 -7.84 -1.95 2.75
N ASP A 81 -8.72 -0.96 2.63
CA ASP A 81 -8.44 0.42 3.01
C ASP A 81 -8.16 0.56 4.51
N ASN A 82 -8.92 -0.13 5.35
CA ASN A 82 -8.71 -0.12 6.79
C ASN A 82 -7.41 -0.84 7.20
N GLU A 83 -7.06 -1.94 6.55
CA GLU A 83 -5.90 -2.75 6.92
C GLU A 83 -4.57 -2.22 6.33
N TYR A 84 -4.60 -1.58 5.16
CA TYR A 84 -3.39 -1.18 4.44
C TYR A 84 -3.34 0.31 4.05
N GLY A 85 -4.48 1.01 4.09
CA GLY A 85 -4.58 2.41 3.64
C GLY A 85 -4.53 3.47 4.74
N ALA A 86 -4.59 3.04 6.01
CA ALA A 86 -4.58 3.91 7.18
C ALA A 86 -3.30 4.76 7.22
N PRO A 87 -3.40 6.11 7.22
CA PRO A 87 -2.26 7.01 7.34
C PRO A 87 -1.34 6.65 8.51
N GLU A 88 -1.93 6.38 9.67
CA GLU A 88 -1.22 6.11 10.92
C GLU A 88 -0.36 4.84 10.82
N LEU A 89 -0.86 3.83 10.10
CA LEU A 89 -0.12 2.59 9.85
C LEU A 89 1.09 2.86 8.95
N ILE A 90 0.87 3.58 7.84
CA ILE A 90 1.94 3.93 6.88
C ILE A 90 3.03 4.75 7.57
N GLU A 91 2.61 5.78 8.33
CA GLU A 91 3.49 6.61 9.15
C GLU A 91 4.29 5.77 10.14
N SER A 92 3.62 4.91 10.91
CA SER A 92 4.28 4.05 11.90
C SER A 92 5.31 3.12 11.27
N ILE A 93 5.07 2.61 10.06
CA ILE A 93 6.02 1.74 9.35
C ILE A 93 7.25 2.54 8.93
N LEU A 94 7.07 3.75 8.38
CA LEU A 94 8.17 4.61 7.99
C LEU A 94 9.01 5.06 9.19
N LEU A 95 8.35 5.42 10.31
CA LEU A 95 9.01 5.76 11.57
C LEU A 95 9.81 4.57 12.12
N ASN A 96 9.20 3.38 12.19
CA ASN A 96 9.88 2.17 12.68
C ASN A 96 11.08 1.79 11.80
N LYS A 97 11.00 1.98 10.47
CA LYS A 97 12.14 1.76 9.57
C LYS A 97 13.31 2.70 9.89
N LEU A 98 13.01 3.94 10.27
CA LEU A 98 14.02 4.93 10.65
C LEU A 98 14.62 4.63 12.03
N GLU A 99 13.77 4.33 13.02
CA GLU A 99 14.21 4.02 14.40
C GLU A 99 15.05 2.73 14.46
N ASN A 100 14.68 1.72 13.69
CA ASN A 100 15.38 0.44 13.63
C ASN A 100 16.44 0.40 12.51
N PHE A 101 16.77 1.54 11.91
CA PHE A 101 17.79 1.57 10.87
C PHE A 101 19.13 1.09 11.44
N ALA A 102 19.81 0.22 10.68
CA ALA A 102 21.01 -0.45 11.17
C ALA A 102 22.10 0.58 11.56
N LYS A 103 22.80 0.33 12.67
CA LYS A 103 23.94 1.16 13.08
C LYS A 103 24.97 1.25 11.95
N ILE A 104 25.35 2.48 11.64
CA ILE A 104 26.31 2.82 10.59
C ILE A 104 27.71 2.79 11.20
N GLY A 105 28.55 1.86 10.75
CA GLY A 105 29.96 1.77 11.14
C GLY A 105 30.86 2.69 10.32
N GLN A 106 32.13 2.81 10.72
CA GLN A 106 33.12 3.51 9.89
C GLN A 106 33.30 2.76 8.56
N LYS A 107 33.12 3.48 7.44
CA LYS A 107 33.17 3.00 6.03
C LYS A 107 31.93 2.28 5.50
N ASP A 108 30.80 2.33 6.19
CA ASP A 108 29.52 1.81 5.69
C ASP A 108 28.85 2.78 4.67
N ASN A 109 29.57 3.11 3.58
CA ASN A 109 29.08 4.02 2.52
C ASN A 109 27.77 3.54 1.89
N GLN A 110 27.55 2.23 1.82
CA GLN A 110 26.31 1.66 1.32
C GLN A 110 25.12 1.95 2.25
N LYS A 111 25.27 1.74 3.56
CA LYS A 111 24.20 2.04 4.53
C LYS A 111 23.89 3.54 4.59
N LEU A 112 24.90 4.40 4.41
CA LEU A 112 24.69 5.85 4.31
C LEU A 112 23.82 6.20 3.09
N ARG A 113 24.00 5.50 1.97
CA ARG A 113 23.16 5.69 0.78
C ARG A 113 21.74 5.16 1.00
N GLU A 114 21.60 3.96 1.58
CA GLU A 114 20.29 3.39 1.93
C GLU A 114 19.52 4.29 2.92
N LEU A 115 20.21 4.91 3.88
CA LEU A 115 19.62 5.90 4.77
C LEU A 115 19.19 7.16 4.01
N ALA A 116 20.02 7.67 3.10
CA ALA A 116 19.68 8.84 2.28
C ALA A 116 18.47 8.58 1.37
N ASP A 117 18.35 7.37 0.82
CA ASP A 117 17.21 6.95 0.01
C ASP A 117 15.93 6.87 0.88
N LEU A 118 16.01 6.28 2.08
CA LEU A 118 14.90 6.23 3.03
C LEU A 118 14.44 7.63 3.48
N LEU A 119 15.39 8.53 3.78
CA LEU A 119 15.08 9.92 4.14
C LEU A 119 14.41 10.67 2.98
N SER A 120 14.84 10.41 1.75
CA SER A 120 14.22 10.98 0.56
C SER A 120 12.79 10.45 0.36
N GLU A 121 12.56 9.16 0.58
CA GLU A 121 11.22 8.54 0.57
C GLU A 121 10.30 9.21 1.60
N ILE A 122 10.77 9.37 2.85
CA ILE A 122 10.01 10.04 3.92
C ILE A 122 9.75 11.50 3.56
N GLN A 123 10.73 12.22 3.00
CA GLN A 123 10.55 13.63 2.62
C GLN A 123 9.51 13.80 1.51
N VAL A 124 9.45 12.88 0.54
CA VAL A 124 8.40 12.85 -0.48
C VAL A 124 7.05 12.52 0.16
N ALA A 125 7.00 11.52 1.05
CA ALA A 125 5.78 11.13 1.76
C ALA A 125 5.23 12.26 2.65
N LYS A 126 6.11 13.06 3.27
CA LYS A 126 5.74 14.28 4.03
C LYS A 126 5.02 15.33 3.19
N GLY A 127 5.27 15.37 1.88
CA GLY A 127 4.58 16.27 0.96
C GLY A 127 3.15 15.84 0.63
N ASP A 128 2.73 14.62 1.01
CA ASP A 128 1.36 14.16 0.86
C ASP A 128 0.52 14.66 2.06
N GLU A 129 -0.47 15.52 1.78
CA GLU A 129 -1.44 16.04 2.77
C GLU A 129 -2.16 14.94 3.57
N ARG A 130 -2.13 13.69 3.07
CA ARG A 130 -2.75 12.51 3.69
C ARG A 130 -1.85 11.75 4.66
N LEU A 131 -0.63 12.22 4.94
CA LEU A 131 0.28 11.68 5.95
C LEU A 131 0.70 12.76 6.96
N PRO A 132 -0.27 13.38 7.67
CA PRO A 132 0.00 14.53 8.54
C PRO A 132 0.89 14.17 9.73
N GLY A 133 0.94 12.92 10.18
CA GLY A 133 1.78 12.51 11.29
C GLY A 133 3.27 12.51 10.95
N LEU A 134 3.66 12.52 9.66
CA LEU A 134 5.05 12.76 9.27
C LEU A 134 5.50 14.21 9.49
N ALA A 135 4.57 15.16 9.67
CA ALA A 135 4.91 16.52 10.09
C ALA A 135 5.54 16.56 11.50
N PHE A 136 5.43 15.47 12.27
CA PHE A 136 6.15 15.29 13.54
C PHE A 136 7.66 15.55 13.41
N PHE A 137 8.27 15.21 12.25
CA PHE A 137 9.68 15.47 11.97
C PHE A 137 10.07 16.94 11.93
N ASP A 138 9.12 17.86 11.68
CA ASP A 138 9.38 19.31 11.66
C ASP A 138 9.23 19.96 13.05
N THR A 139 8.83 19.18 14.05
CA THR A 139 8.70 19.66 15.43
C THR A 139 10.03 19.49 16.18
N ALA A 140 10.27 20.36 17.17
CA ALA A 140 11.44 20.27 18.05
C ALA A 140 11.58 18.91 18.79
N LYS A 141 10.52 18.08 18.81
CA LYS A 141 10.53 16.72 19.34
C LYS A 141 11.06 15.67 18.35
N GLY A 142 10.96 15.91 17.04
CA GLY A 142 11.58 15.07 16.00
C GLY A 142 13.10 15.26 15.86
N VAL A 143 13.60 16.42 16.30
CA VAL A 143 15.05 16.74 16.34
C VAL A 143 15.72 16.18 17.61
N ASN A 144 14.94 15.85 18.63
CA ASN A 144 15.42 15.30 19.91
C ASN A 144 15.20 13.78 19.95
N ILE A 145 15.90 13.05 19.08
CA ILE A 145 16.19 11.65 19.33
C ILE A 145 17.28 11.65 20.42
N GLN A 146 16.87 11.70 21.69
CA GLN A 146 17.73 11.47 22.86
C GLN A 146 17.70 10.01 23.26
#